data_AF-A0A1I4CWM6-F1
#
_entry.id   AF-A0A1I4CWM6-F1
#
_cell.length_a   1.000
_cell.length_b   1.000
_cell.length_c   1.000
_cell.angle_alpha   90.00
_cell.angle_beta   90.00
_cell.angle_gamma   90.00
#
_symmetry.space_group_name_H-M   'P 1'
#
loop_
_entity.id
_entity.type
_entity.pdbx_description
1 polymer ?
#
loop_
_entity_poly.entity_id
_entity_poly.type
_entity_poly.pdbx_seq_one_letter_code
_entity_poly.pdbx_strand_id
1 'polypeptide(L)'
;MAAMGLRRSQTALGAYHRRMLARVEKAKAITATAHKLARLIYTLLTKGEAYVDQGQTYYEERHQQRVVHQLQKRAAMMGYNLVPIPSAP
;
A
#
# COMPACT_ATOMS: atom_id res chain seq x y z
N MET A 1 -20.43 -6.33 4.05
CA MET A 1 -19.43 -6.88 3.11
C MET A 1 -18.46 -5.77 2.64
N ALA A 2 -17.76 -5.10 3.58
CA ALA A 2 -17.06 -3.84 3.32
C ALA A 2 -15.80 -3.98 2.45
N ALA A 3 -15.00 -5.04 2.65
CA ALA A 3 -13.76 -5.24 1.89
C ALA A 3 -14.00 -5.48 0.38
N MET A 4 -15.12 -6.13 0.02
CA MET A 4 -15.45 -6.42 -1.38
C MET A 4 -15.89 -5.18 -2.16
N GLY A 5 -16.51 -4.19 -1.51
CA GLY A 5 -16.92 -2.93 -2.12
C GLY A 5 -15.75 -2.01 -2.49
N LEU A 6 -14.58 -2.20 -1.86
CA LEU A 6 -13.41 -1.35 -2.06
C LEU A 6 -12.79 -1.46 -3.46
N ARG A 7 -13.11 -2.52 -4.23
CA ARG A 7 -12.51 -2.73 -5.57
C ARG A 7 -12.70 -1.52 -6.50
N ARG A 8 -13.87 -0.88 -6.48
CA ARG A 8 -14.21 0.26 -7.34
C ARG A 8 -13.99 1.64 -6.67
N SER A 9 -13.59 1.66 -5.40
CA SER A 9 -13.39 2.90 -4.65
C SER A 9 -12.02 3.51 -4.96
N GLN A 10 -11.96 4.83 -5.12
CA GLN A 10 -10.70 5.59 -5.33
C GLN A 10 -10.04 6.05 -4.02
N THR A 11 -10.11 5.19 -3.03
CA THR A 11 -9.51 5.37 -1.70
C THR A 11 -8.15 4.70 -1.63
N ALA A 12 -7.32 5.09 -0.64
CA ALA A 12 -6.06 4.42 -0.35
C ALA A 12 -6.25 2.89 -0.08
N LEU A 13 -7.38 2.52 0.52
CA LEU A 13 -7.74 1.12 0.78
C LEU A 13 -8.19 0.39 -0.49
N GLY A 14 -8.93 1.07 -1.38
CA GLY A 14 -9.29 0.52 -2.70
C GLY A 14 -8.06 0.22 -3.55
N ALA A 15 -7.10 1.15 -3.59
CA ALA A 15 -5.82 0.97 -4.27
C ALA A 15 -5.04 -0.23 -3.72
N TYR A 16 -4.97 -0.38 -2.39
CA TYR A 16 -4.36 -1.54 -1.74
C TYR A 16 -5.04 -2.86 -2.13
N HIS A 17 -6.38 -2.92 -2.10
CA HIS A 17 -7.13 -4.13 -2.45
C HIS A 17 -6.90 -4.54 -3.90
N ARG A 18 -6.93 -3.59 -4.86
CA ARG A 18 -6.63 -3.86 -6.27
C ARG A 18 -5.22 -4.43 -6.47
N ARG A 19 -4.24 -3.87 -5.76
CA ARG A 19 -2.87 -4.36 -5.82
C ARG A 19 -2.71 -5.76 -5.23
N MET A 20 -3.46 -6.09 -4.16
CA MET A 20 -3.45 -7.45 -3.62
C MET A 20 -4.10 -8.45 -4.58
N LEU A 21 -5.21 -8.08 -5.23
CA LEU A 21 -5.82 -8.92 -6.27
C LEU A 21 -4.87 -9.20 -7.44
N ALA A 22 -3.98 -8.26 -7.80
CA ALA A 22 -2.98 -8.47 -8.84
C ALA A 22 -1.80 -9.37 -8.42
N ARG A 23 -1.60 -9.60 -7.11
CA ARG A 23 -0.44 -10.33 -6.57
C ARG A 23 -0.78 -11.69 -5.97
N VAL A 24 -2.00 -11.87 -5.47
CA VAL A 24 -2.43 -13.09 -4.77
C VAL A 24 -3.87 -13.46 -5.15
N GLU A 25 -4.25 -14.70 -4.85
CA GLU A 25 -5.60 -15.19 -5.06
C GLU A 25 -6.65 -14.34 -4.34
N LYS A 26 -7.86 -14.30 -4.91
CA LYS A 26 -8.96 -13.44 -4.45
C LYS A 26 -9.25 -13.57 -2.95
N ALA A 27 -9.30 -14.79 -2.42
CA ALA A 27 -9.56 -15.01 -1.00
C ALA A 27 -8.47 -14.39 -0.11
N LYS A 28 -7.19 -14.57 -0.46
CA LYS A 28 -6.05 -13.98 0.26
C LYS A 28 -6.06 -12.46 0.19
N ALA A 29 -6.43 -11.88 -0.96
CA ALA A 29 -6.55 -10.43 -1.11
C ALA A 29 -7.65 -9.83 -0.22
N ILE A 30 -8.80 -10.50 -0.11
CA ILE A 30 -9.90 -10.09 0.78
C ILE A 30 -9.43 -10.13 2.24
N THR A 31 -8.80 -11.22 2.68
CA THR A 31 -8.28 -11.36 4.05
C THR A 31 -7.24 -10.29 4.37
N ALA A 32 -6.30 -10.02 3.47
CA ALA A 32 -5.30 -8.97 3.65
C ALA A 32 -5.94 -7.57 3.76
N THR A 33 -7.01 -7.31 3.01
CA THR A 33 -7.74 -6.04 3.05
C THR A 33 -8.55 -5.91 4.35
N ALA A 34 -9.22 -6.98 4.77
CA ALA A 34 -9.93 -7.04 6.05
C ALA A 34 -8.98 -6.81 7.24
N HIS A 35 -7.81 -7.44 7.23
CA HIS A 35 -6.80 -7.22 8.27
C HIS A 35 -6.33 -5.76 8.32
N LYS A 36 -6.12 -5.13 7.16
CA LYS A 36 -5.74 -3.71 7.10
C LYS A 36 -6.86 -2.79 7.61
N LEU A 37 -8.11 -3.08 7.29
CA LEU A 37 -9.28 -2.39 7.83
C LEU A 37 -9.39 -2.55 9.36
N ALA A 38 -9.23 -3.77 9.86
CA ALA A 38 -9.29 -4.05 11.30
C ALA A 38 -8.21 -3.28 12.07
N ARG A 39 -6.99 -3.19 11.53
CA ARG A 39 -5.92 -2.38 12.14
C ARG A 39 -6.28 -0.89 12.18
N LEU A 40 -6.88 -0.35 11.12
CA LEU A 40 -7.33 1.05 11.11
C LEU A 40 -8.42 1.29 12.15
N ILE A 41 -9.42 0.41 12.24
CA ILE A 41 -10.49 0.51 13.25
C ILE A 41 -9.88 0.43 14.65
N TYR A 42 -8.96 -0.51 14.88
CA TYR A 42 -8.27 -0.63 16.16
C TYR A 42 -7.53 0.67 16.53
N THR A 43 -6.75 1.27 15.61
CA THR A 43 -6.04 2.52 15.89
C THR A 43 -6.99 3.70 16.11
N LEU A 44 -8.09 3.77 15.36
CA LEU A 44 -9.14 4.77 15.54
C LEU A 44 -9.72 4.71 16.96
N LEU A 45 -10.06 3.50 17.41
CA LEU A 45 -10.70 3.29 18.71
C LEU A 45 -9.72 3.42 19.89
N THR A 46 -8.47 2.99 19.72
CA THR A 46 -7.50 2.93 20.83
C THR A 46 -6.65 4.17 20.95
N LYS A 47 -6.31 4.83 19.85
CA LYS A 47 -5.43 6.00 19.83
C LYS A 47 -6.17 7.31 19.57
N GLY A 48 -7.44 7.26 19.15
CA GLY A 48 -8.23 8.45 18.80
C GLY A 48 -7.72 9.18 17.54
N GLU A 49 -6.81 8.58 16.77
CA GLU A 49 -6.30 9.15 15.53
C GLU A 49 -7.40 9.11 14.46
N ALA A 50 -7.86 10.27 13.98
CA ALA A 50 -8.84 10.31 12.89
C ALA A 50 -8.28 9.71 11.59
N TYR A 51 -9.07 8.88 10.92
CA TYR A 51 -8.71 8.34 9.61
C TYR A 51 -9.03 9.39 8.55
N VAL A 52 -7.99 9.95 7.95
CA VAL A 52 -8.10 10.84 6.79
C VAL A 52 -7.66 10.06 5.56
N ASP A 53 -8.59 9.81 4.64
CA ASP A 53 -8.24 9.19 3.36
C ASP A 53 -7.53 10.21 2.47
N GLN A 54 -6.22 10.03 2.31
CA GLN A 54 -5.38 10.86 1.44
C GLN A 54 -5.57 10.50 -0.05
N GLY A 55 -6.44 9.54 -0.36
CA GLY A 55 -6.75 9.09 -1.71
C GLY A 55 -5.76 8.07 -2.27
N GLN A 56 -6.06 7.63 -3.49
CA GLN A 56 -5.25 6.64 -4.22
C GLN A 56 -3.84 7.14 -4.55
N THR A 57 -3.71 8.36 -5.08
CA THR A 57 -2.43 8.92 -5.56
C THR A 57 -1.39 8.96 -4.45
N TYR A 58 -1.76 9.47 -3.27
CA TYR A 58 -0.89 9.50 -2.10
C TYR A 58 -0.44 8.09 -1.65
N TYR A 59 -1.35 7.12 -1.70
CA TYR A 59 -1.01 5.73 -1.39
C TYR A 59 0.01 5.16 -2.39
N GLU A 60 -0.15 5.46 -3.67
CA GLU A 60 0.75 5.00 -4.75
C GLU A 60 2.14 5.61 -4.63
N GLU A 61 2.25 6.92 -4.42
CA GLU A 61 3.53 7.62 -4.20
C GLU A 61 4.29 7.01 -3.02
N ARG A 62 3.62 6.85 -1.87
CA ARG A 62 4.25 6.26 -0.67
C ARG A 62 4.62 4.80 -0.90
N HIS A 63 3.84 4.08 -1.70
CA HIS A 63 4.19 2.72 -2.08
C HIS A 63 5.45 2.69 -2.96
N GLN A 64 5.56 3.57 -3.96
CA GLN A 64 6.76 3.71 -4.78
C GLN A 64 8.00 4.02 -3.93
N GLN A 65 7.91 4.99 -3.02
CA GLN A 65 8.99 5.33 -2.08
C GLN A 65 9.46 4.10 -1.28
N ARG A 66 8.52 3.29 -0.77
CA ARG A 66 8.86 2.05 -0.04
C ARG A 66 9.57 1.03 -0.92
N VAL A 67 9.18 0.92 -2.19
CA VAL A 67 9.83 0.00 -3.14
C VAL A 67 11.26 0.45 -3.41
N VAL A 68 11.47 1.74 -3.72
CA VAL A 68 12.81 2.30 -3.95
C VAL A 68 13.70 2.09 -2.72
N HIS A 69 13.19 2.38 -1.53
CA HIS A 69 13.93 2.15 -0.29
C HIS A 69 14.32 0.68 -0.09
N GLN A 70 13.40 -0.26 -0.37
CA GLN A 70 13.70 -1.69 -0.29
C GLN A 70 14.71 -2.13 -1.36
N LEU A 71 14.65 -1.57 -2.57
CA LEU A 71 15.62 -1.83 -3.63
C LEU A 71 17.02 -1.34 -3.23
N GLN A 72 17.12 -0.11 -2.72
CA GLN A 72 18.38 0.44 -2.23
C GLN A 72 18.97 -0.41 -1.11
N LYS A 73 18.15 -0.86 -0.16
CA LYS A 73 18.59 -1.75 0.93
C LYS A 73 19.09 -3.09 0.38
N ARG A 74 18.41 -3.67 -0.61
CA ARG A 74 18.83 -4.93 -1.25
C ARG A 74 20.13 -4.77 -2.03
N ALA A 75 20.28 -3.67 -2.78
CA ALA A 75 21.51 -3.35 -3.48
C ALA A 75 22.68 -3.23 -2.49
N ALA A 76 22.50 -2.49 -1.39
CA ALA A 76 23.53 -2.31 -0.37
C ALA A 76 23.98 -3.64 0.26
N MET A 77 23.05 -4.57 0.54
CA MET A 77 23.39 -5.91 1.05
C MET A 77 24.22 -6.75 0.06
N MET A 78 24.14 -6.44 -1.24
CA MET A 78 24.88 -7.12 -2.30
C MET A 78 26.14 -6.34 -2.72
N GLY A 79 26.50 -5.25 -2.03
CA GLY A 79 27.65 -4.40 -2.37
C GLY A 79 27.40 -3.44 -3.54
N TYR A 80 26.15 -3.26 -3.98
CA TYR A 80 25.78 -2.35 -5.06
C TYR A 80 25.15 -1.05 -4.52
N ASN A 81 25.32 0.05 -5.24
CA ASN A 81 24.61 1.30 -4.98
C ASN A 81 23.52 1.54 -6.04
N LEU A 82 22.30 1.88 -5.59
CA LEU A 82 21.19 2.19 -6.50
C LEU A 82 21.32 3.64 -6.98
N VAL A 83 21.59 3.84 -8.27
CA VAL A 83 21.67 5.18 -8.89
C VAL A 83 20.40 5.42 -9.71
N PRO A 84 19.64 6.51 -9.46
CA PRO A 84 18.49 6.85 -10.30
C PRO A 84 18.98 7.28 -11.69
N ILE A 85 18.35 6.75 -12.73
CA ILE A 85 18.58 7.22 -14.10
C ILE A 85 17.81 8.55 -14.23
N PRO A 86 18.46 9.66 -14.62
CA PRO A 86 17.76 10.90 -14.88
C PRO A 86 16.76 10.67 -16.01
N SER A 87 15.48 10.98 -15.77
CA SER A 87 14.46 10.93 -16.82
C SER A 87 14.87 11.88 -17.94
N ALA A 88 15.02 11.36 -19.16
CA ALA A 88 15.26 12.17 -20.34
C ALA A 88 14.15 13.23 -20.49
N PRO A 89 14.48 14.45 -20.94
CA PRO A 89 13.52 15.55 -21.08
C PRO A 89 12.39 15.25 -22.07
#